data_AF-A0A182VJS1-F1
#
_entry.id   AF-A0A182VJS1-F1
#
_cell.length_a   1.000
_cell.length_b   1.000
_cell.length_c   1.000
_cell.angle_alpha   90.00
_cell.angle_beta   90.00
_cell.angle_gamma   90.00
#
_symmetry.space_group_name_H-M   'P 1'
#
loop_
_entity.id
_entity.type
_entity.pdbx_description
1 polymer ?
#
loop_
_entity_poly.entity_id
_entity_poly.type
_entity_poly.pdbx_seq_one_letter_code
_entity_poly.pdbx_strand_id
1 'polypeptide(L)'
;MQAKKRYILVIICCAFLGYCYLGGYRLKGLQALFRIRVLKNPDNLPCYHQLHYQYAESTDSSNQAQALPDDDLFTAPTYESRFRDVAPQPSFQRGGVIRRVTDEGGAMFKSCRMETCFDFSKCNDKNFYVYVYPPEPLNSLGAPPPISQNYQKIISAIQESRYYTTDPEQACLFVLGIDTLDRDSLSEDFVRNVPSRLQRLPHWNNGRNHIIFNLYSGTWPDYNENGLGFDPGQAILAKASMSIQSLRPGFDVSIPLFHKQFPLRGGNTGFVISNNFPANKKYLLAFKGKRYDYETLLQNSTFCLVPRGRRLGSFRFLEVLQAGCIPVLLSNSWVLPFQSKIDWKQAAIWADERLLLQNAWGYTSKWTNYYSIVLTGAAFYHRYYNYLYTNWLSYLLLKTVQQSSNCEDILMNLLVSHVTRKPPIKVTQRKGYKDRESGRSPWNDPDHFIQRQSCLNTFAAVFGYMPLLRSNLRLDPVLYRDSVSNLRKKYRQIELVGS
;
A
#
# COMPACT_ATOMS: atom_id res chain seq x y z
N MET A 1 14.82 17.65 -13.08
CA MET A 1 13.89 16.56 -13.43
C MET A 1 12.47 16.67 -12.87
N GLN A 2 12.23 17.07 -11.60
CA GLN A 2 10.89 16.97 -10.96
C GLN A 2 9.70 17.58 -11.73
N ALA A 3 9.88 18.63 -12.53
CA ALA A 3 8.78 19.28 -13.26
C ALA A 3 8.09 18.37 -14.28
N LYS A 4 8.83 17.68 -15.16
CA LYS A 4 8.25 16.82 -16.22
C LYS A 4 7.36 15.71 -15.64
N LYS A 5 7.73 15.12 -14.49
CA LYS A 5 6.92 14.09 -13.81
C LYS A 5 5.58 14.62 -13.27
N ARG A 6 5.48 15.91 -12.91
CA ARG A 6 4.23 16.51 -12.39
C ARG A 6 3.19 16.74 -13.50
N TYR A 7 3.61 17.09 -14.70
CA TYR A 7 2.68 17.30 -15.83
C TYR A 7 2.04 15.98 -16.29
N ILE A 8 2.79 14.87 -16.33
CA ILE A 8 2.26 13.55 -16.69
C ILE A 8 1.17 13.10 -15.69
N LEU A 9 1.40 13.30 -14.38
CA LEU A 9 0.40 13.03 -13.34
C LEU A 9 -0.89 13.83 -13.56
N VAL A 10 -0.78 15.13 -13.82
CA VAL A 10 -1.94 15.99 -14.10
C VAL A 10 -2.69 15.51 -15.35
N ILE A 11 -2.00 15.11 -16.42
CA ILE A 11 -2.62 14.58 -17.64
C ILE A 11 -3.40 13.29 -17.35
N ILE A 12 -2.84 12.34 -16.61
CA ILE A 12 -3.50 11.07 -16.27
C ILE A 12 -4.76 11.31 -15.42
N CYS A 13 -4.65 12.16 -14.38
CA CYS A 13 -5.80 12.49 -13.55
C CYS A 13 -6.87 13.29 -14.33
N CYS A 14 -6.49 14.22 -15.20
CA CYS A 14 -7.44 14.90 -16.10
C CYS A 14 -8.14 13.92 -17.06
N ALA A 15 -7.45 12.92 -17.60
CA ALA A 15 -8.06 11.91 -18.48
C ALA A 15 -9.10 11.06 -17.74
N PHE A 16 -8.78 10.62 -16.51
CA PHE A 16 -9.73 9.89 -15.65
C PHE A 16 -10.95 10.74 -15.27
N LEU A 17 -10.73 12.00 -14.89
CA LEU A 17 -11.81 12.92 -14.51
C LEU A 17 -12.67 13.32 -15.72
N GLY A 18 -12.10 13.42 -16.93
CA GLY A 18 -12.85 13.62 -18.17
C GLY A 18 -13.76 12.43 -18.51
N TYR A 19 -13.27 11.20 -18.29
CA TYR A 19 -14.07 9.97 -18.42
C TYR A 19 -15.25 9.92 -17.44
N CYS A 20 -15.06 10.38 -16.20
CA CYS A 20 -16.14 10.51 -15.22
C CYS A 20 -17.12 11.64 -15.57
N TYR A 21 -16.61 12.82 -15.94
CA TYR A 21 -17.39 14.05 -16.12
C TYR A 21 -18.30 14.03 -17.36
N LEU A 22 -17.82 13.51 -18.50
CA LEU A 22 -18.62 13.43 -19.74
C LEU A 22 -19.68 12.31 -19.70
N GLY A 23 -19.62 11.45 -18.69
CA GLY A 23 -20.41 10.23 -18.56
C GLY A 23 -20.00 9.16 -19.59
N GLY A 24 -19.84 7.92 -19.13
CA GLY A 24 -19.48 6.78 -19.99
C GLY A 24 -20.48 6.41 -21.10
N TYR A 25 -21.54 7.20 -21.29
CA TYR A 25 -22.56 7.02 -22.33
C TYR A 25 -22.14 7.55 -23.71
N ARG A 26 -21.49 8.73 -23.80
CA ARG A 26 -21.11 9.30 -25.12
C ARG A 26 -19.89 8.62 -25.77
N LEU A 27 -19.16 7.79 -25.03
CA LEU A 27 -18.02 7.00 -25.52
C LEU A 27 -18.35 5.53 -25.83
N LYS A 28 -19.64 5.13 -25.88
CA LYS A 28 -20.06 3.76 -26.21
C LYS A 28 -19.48 3.23 -27.54
N GLY A 29 -19.23 4.10 -28.53
CA GLY A 29 -18.55 3.73 -29.77
C GLY A 29 -17.06 3.39 -29.60
N LEU A 30 -16.32 4.06 -28.69
CA LEU A 30 -14.90 3.77 -28.43
C LEU A 30 -14.67 2.69 -27.37
N GLN A 31 -15.70 2.29 -26.61
CA GLN A 31 -15.62 1.16 -25.66
C GLN A 31 -15.33 -0.18 -26.35
N ALA A 32 -15.56 -0.30 -27.66
CA ALA A 32 -15.11 -1.43 -28.47
C ALA A 32 -13.58 -1.44 -28.68
N LEU A 33 -12.97 -0.26 -28.89
CA LEU A 33 -11.53 -0.09 -29.17
C LEU A 33 -10.66 -0.19 -27.90
N PHE A 34 -11.10 0.40 -26.78
CA PHE A 34 -10.34 0.42 -25.52
C PHE A 34 -10.70 -0.71 -24.55
N ARG A 35 -11.00 -1.90 -25.09
CA ARG A 35 -11.24 -3.12 -24.30
C ARG A 35 -9.92 -3.71 -23.77
N ILE A 36 -9.29 -3.02 -22.81
CA ILE A 36 -8.14 -3.55 -22.04
C ILE A 36 -8.63 -4.71 -21.15
N ARG A 37 -8.83 -5.89 -21.75
CA ARG A 37 -9.09 -7.16 -21.07
C ARG A 37 -7.80 -7.69 -20.43
N VAL A 38 -7.28 -6.98 -19.44
CA VAL A 38 -6.22 -7.50 -18.56
C VAL A 38 -6.86 -8.14 -17.33
N LEU A 39 -7.54 -9.25 -17.60
CA LEU A 39 -7.90 -10.33 -16.69
C LEU A 39 -8.42 -11.49 -17.56
N LYS A 40 -7.53 -12.06 -18.38
CA LYS A 40 -7.71 -13.46 -18.79
C LYS A 40 -7.52 -14.26 -17.50
N ASN A 41 -8.59 -14.84 -16.98
CA ASN A 41 -8.55 -15.65 -15.77
C ASN A 41 -7.51 -16.78 -15.97
N PRO A 42 -6.55 -17.04 -15.05
CA PRO A 42 -5.60 -18.15 -15.18
C PRO A 42 -6.27 -19.51 -15.44
N ASP A 43 -7.50 -19.70 -14.97
CA ASP A 43 -8.30 -20.92 -15.21
C ASP A 43 -8.66 -21.13 -16.70
N ASN A 44 -8.60 -20.06 -17.52
CA ASN A 44 -8.83 -20.08 -18.97
C ASN A 44 -7.50 -20.02 -19.77
N LEU A 45 -6.44 -20.65 -19.26
CA LEU A 45 -5.22 -20.90 -20.04
C LEU A 45 -5.44 -22.04 -21.06
N PRO A 46 -4.89 -21.95 -22.28
CA PRO A 46 -5.02 -23.02 -23.28
C PRO A 46 -4.32 -24.30 -22.80
N CYS A 47 -4.95 -25.46 -22.95
CA CYS A 47 -4.39 -26.72 -22.46
C CYS A 47 -3.12 -27.08 -23.25
N TYR A 48 -2.05 -27.46 -22.55
CA TYR A 48 -0.77 -27.82 -23.18
C TYR A 48 -0.91 -28.92 -24.27
N HIS A 49 -1.79 -29.90 -24.05
CA HIS A 49 -2.03 -30.98 -25.02
C HIS A 49 -2.65 -30.50 -26.34
N GLN A 50 -3.32 -29.34 -26.37
CA GLN A 50 -3.93 -28.76 -27.59
C GLN A 50 -2.90 -28.07 -28.50
N LEU A 51 -1.61 -28.09 -28.17
CA LEU A 51 -0.53 -27.50 -28.97
C LEU A 51 0.25 -28.50 -29.84
N HIS A 52 -0.16 -29.78 -29.86
CA HIS A 52 0.17 -30.67 -30.98
C HIS A 52 -0.73 -30.34 -32.19
N TYR A 53 -0.25 -30.66 -33.40
CA TYR A 53 -0.88 -30.41 -34.73
C TYR A 53 -0.63 -29.07 -35.47
N GLN A 54 0.29 -28.21 -35.05
CA GLN A 54 0.74 -27.06 -35.89
C GLN A 54 2.25 -26.96 -36.16
N TYR A 55 3.03 -27.90 -35.63
CA TYR A 55 4.41 -28.17 -36.08
C TYR A 55 4.51 -29.65 -36.42
N ALA A 56 3.88 -30.05 -37.52
CA ALA A 56 4.34 -31.21 -38.26
C ALA A 56 5.65 -30.80 -38.97
N GLU A 57 6.65 -31.67 -38.98
CA GLU A 57 7.82 -31.47 -39.80
C GLU A 57 7.41 -31.51 -41.27
N SER A 58 7.89 -30.57 -42.07
CA SER A 58 7.69 -30.61 -43.52
C SER A 58 8.53 -31.75 -44.09
N THR A 59 7.92 -32.94 -44.22
CA THR A 59 8.54 -34.13 -44.79
C THR A 59 8.76 -33.94 -46.29
N ASP A 60 9.85 -33.26 -46.63
CA ASP A 60 10.27 -33.06 -48.01
C ASP A 60 10.66 -34.43 -48.62
N SER A 61 10.06 -34.77 -49.76
CA SER A 61 9.81 -36.17 -50.10
C SER A 61 10.91 -36.79 -50.97
N SER A 62 12.06 -37.15 -50.38
CA SER A 62 13.01 -38.10 -51.01
C SER A 62 14.02 -38.74 -50.04
N ASN A 63 13.72 -39.95 -49.54
CA ASN A 63 14.55 -41.17 -49.69
C ASN A 63 14.00 -42.35 -48.87
N GLN A 64 14.17 -43.58 -49.38
CA GLN A 64 13.68 -44.82 -48.76
C GLN A 64 14.81 -45.61 -48.07
N ALA A 65 14.72 -45.80 -46.75
CA ALA A 65 15.25 -46.93 -45.97
C ALA A 65 14.97 -46.67 -44.47
N GLN A 66 14.61 -47.62 -43.61
CA GLN A 66 14.14 -49.01 -43.74
C GLN A 66 13.20 -49.26 -42.53
N ALA A 67 12.36 -50.31 -42.55
CA ALA A 67 11.32 -50.52 -41.53
C ALA A 67 11.59 -51.71 -40.59
N LEU A 68 10.99 -51.63 -39.40
CA LEU A 68 10.84 -52.66 -38.35
C LEU A 68 12.09 -53.02 -37.51
N PRO A 69 11.91 -53.58 -36.28
CA PRO A 69 10.66 -53.78 -35.53
C PRO A 69 10.58 -52.99 -34.19
N ASP A 70 9.42 -53.04 -33.55
CA ASP A 70 9.24 -52.69 -32.14
C ASP A 70 9.91 -53.72 -31.21
N ASP A 71 10.29 -53.30 -29.99
CA ASP A 71 10.46 -54.21 -28.85
C ASP A 71 10.21 -53.46 -27.52
N ASP A 72 9.50 -54.09 -26.59
CA ASP A 72 8.91 -53.45 -25.41
C ASP A 72 9.90 -53.37 -24.21
N LEU A 73 10.08 -52.19 -23.62
CA LEU A 73 10.71 -52.09 -22.28
C LEU A 73 10.41 -50.78 -21.54
N PHE A 74 9.24 -50.71 -20.89
CA PHE A 74 9.10 -50.50 -19.43
C PHE A 74 7.62 -50.33 -19.05
N THR A 75 6.97 -51.44 -18.70
CA THR A 75 5.60 -51.46 -18.17
C THR A 75 5.52 -50.83 -16.77
N ALA A 76 4.42 -50.10 -16.52
CA ALA A 76 4.12 -49.54 -15.20
C ALA A 76 3.38 -50.56 -14.31
N PRO A 77 3.77 -50.76 -13.04
CA PRO A 77 3.04 -51.62 -12.12
C PRO A 77 1.92 -50.85 -11.40
N THR A 78 0.68 -51.30 -11.58
CA THR A 78 -0.45 -50.98 -10.70
C THR A 78 -0.60 -52.08 -9.64
N TYR A 79 -0.67 -51.71 -8.36
CA TYR A 79 -1.20 -52.59 -7.32
C TYR A 79 -2.03 -51.82 -6.29
N GLU A 80 -2.92 -52.53 -5.61
CA GLU A 80 -4.09 -52.00 -4.91
C GLU A 80 -3.89 -51.79 -3.41
N SER A 81 -4.96 -51.31 -2.77
CA SER A 81 -5.12 -51.18 -1.34
C SER A 81 -5.06 -52.52 -0.60
N ARG A 82 -4.62 -52.48 0.65
CA ARG A 82 -4.99 -53.48 1.67
C ARG A 82 -5.33 -52.74 2.97
N PHE A 83 -6.45 -53.08 3.59
CA PHE A 83 -7.03 -52.37 4.73
C PHE A 83 -6.92 -53.19 6.03
N ARG A 84 -6.87 -52.47 7.18
CA ARG A 84 -7.32 -52.88 8.53
C ARG A 84 -6.52 -53.94 9.31
N ASP A 85 -6.66 -54.05 10.65
CA ASP A 85 -7.46 -53.24 11.61
C ASP A 85 -6.55 -52.54 12.67
N VAL A 86 -6.68 -52.50 14.01
CA VAL A 86 -7.58 -53.13 15.01
C VAL A 86 -8.06 -52.11 16.07
N ALA A 87 -9.29 -51.63 15.90
CA ALA A 87 -10.21 -51.21 16.97
C ALA A 87 -9.76 -50.02 17.91
N PRO A 88 -10.42 -49.70 19.06
CA PRO A 88 -11.12 -48.42 19.18
C PRO A 88 -10.71 -47.51 20.37
N GLN A 89 -11.42 -46.38 20.49
CA GLN A 89 -11.18 -45.28 21.46
C GLN A 89 -11.20 -45.69 22.94
N PRO A 90 -10.58 -44.87 23.81
CA PRO A 90 -11.42 -44.01 24.65
C PRO A 90 -11.06 -42.51 24.55
N SER A 91 -11.92 -41.67 25.13
CA SER A 91 -11.81 -40.22 25.18
C SER A 91 -11.09 -39.70 26.43
N PHE A 92 -10.82 -38.37 26.42
CA PHE A 92 -10.73 -37.46 27.57
C PHE A 92 -9.34 -37.03 28.14
N GLN A 93 -9.07 -35.73 27.94
CA GLN A 93 -8.34 -34.77 28.81
C GLN A 93 -6.78 -34.72 28.95
N ARG A 94 -6.29 -33.47 28.80
CA ARG A 94 -5.09 -32.79 29.37
C ARG A 94 -3.68 -33.24 28.92
N GLY A 95 -2.76 -32.26 28.74
CA GLY A 95 -1.33 -32.58 28.83
C GLY A 95 -0.22 -31.61 28.36
N GLY A 96 -0.45 -30.33 28.02
CA GLY A 96 0.64 -29.38 27.69
C GLY A 96 1.42 -29.67 26.38
N VAL A 97 2.45 -28.91 25.99
CA VAL A 97 2.90 -27.59 26.49
C VAL A 97 3.17 -26.67 25.29
N ILE A 98 2.30 -25.70 25.05
CA ILE A 98 2.68 -24.53 24.24
C ILE A 98 3.57 -23.65 25.13
N ARG A 99 4.82 -23.41 24.71
CA ARG A 99 5.74 -22.49 25.39
C ARG A 99 5.20 -21.06 25.29
N ARG A 100 4.41 -20.65 26.29
CA ARG A 100 4.12 -19.24 26.56
C ARG A 100 5.43 -18.56 26.97
N VAL A 101 5.77 -17.47 26.29
CA VAL A 101 6.69 -16.48 26.85
C VAL A 101 5.83 -15.50 27.65
N THR A 102 5.69 -15.81 28.93
CA THR A 102 5.20 -14.94 30.01
C THR A 102 6.34 -14.84 31.02
N ASP A 103 6.66 -13.70 31.60
CA ASP A 103 6.09 -12.35 31.46
C ASP A 103 7.21 -11.32 31.72
N GLU A 104 6.94 -10.03 31.50
CA GLU A 104 7.36 -8.88 32.32
C GLU A 104 6.68 -7.61 31.77
N GLY A 105 5.37 -7.46 32.01
CA GLY A 105 4.68 -6.15 31.96
C GLY A 105 3.81 -5.87 30.72
N GLY A 106 3.45 -6.88 29.94
CA GLY A 106 2.64 -6.71 28.72
C GLY A 106 1.12 -6.69 28.96
N ALA A 107 0.54 -5.54 29.31
CA ALA A 107 -0.91 -5.44 29.56
C ALA A 107 -1.77 -5.88 28.35
N MET A 108 -2.71 -6.80 28.57
CA MET A 108 -3.61 -7.32 27.54
C MET A 108 -4.47 -6.19 26.93
N PHE A 109 -4.31 -5.91 25.63
CA PHE A 109 -4.99 -4.83 24.91
C PHE A 109 -6.53 -4.93 25.00
N LYS A 110 -7.13 -4.20 25.95
CA LYS A 110 -8.58 -3.99 26.01
C LYS A 110 -8.98 -3.02 24.90
N SER A 111 -9.53 -3.53 23.79
CA SER A 111 -10.07 -2.65 22.72
C SER A 111 -11.28 -1.87 23.26
N CYS A 112 -11.07 -0.62 23.66
CA CYS A 112 -12.14 0.22 24.18
C CYS A 112 -13.26 0.42 23.16
N ARG A 113 -14.50 0.25 23.65
CA ARG A 113 -15.76 0.58 23.00
C ARG A 113 -16.59 1.43 23.97
N MET A 114 -17.69 1.98 23.49
CA MET A 114 -18.57 2.78 24.36
C MET A 114 -19.09 1.95 25.53
N GLU A 115 -19.49 0.69 25.29
CA GLU A 115 -20.04 -0.19 26.32
C GLU A 115 -19.00 -0.65 27.36
N THR A 116 -17.70 -0.51 27.08
CA THR A 116 -16.61 -1.05 27.92
C THR A 116 -15.74 0.02 28.58
N CYS A 117 -15.59 1.19 27.96
CA CYS A 117 -14.69 2.26 28.42
C CYS A 117 -15.38 3.61 28.64
N PHE A 118 -16.63 3.76 28.21
CA PHE A 118 -17.49 4.87 28.62
C PHE A 118 -18.45 4.41 29.72
N ASP A 119 -18.89 5.33 30.55
CA ASP A 119 -19.90 5.13 31.59
C ASP A 119 -21.10 6.03 31.30
N PHE A 120 -22.18 5.40 30.84
CA PHE A 120 -23.42 6.09 30.52
C PHE A 120 -24.21 6.53 31.76
N SER A 121 -23.90 6.01 32.97
CA SER A 121 -24.65 6.38 34.19
C SER A 121 -24.41 7.83 34.63
N LYS A 122 -23.27 8.42 34.24
CA LYS A 122 -22.99 9.87 34.39
C LYS A 122 -23.70 10.77 33.37
N CYS A 123 -24.51 10.21 32.47
CA CYS A 123 -25.10 10.93 31.34
C CYS A 123 -26.62 10.99 31.45
N ASN A 124 -27.17 12.20 31.61
CA ASN A 124 -28.60 12.44 31.69
C ASN A 124 -29.22 12.45 30.27
N ASP A 125 -30.23 11.61 30.03
CA ASP A 125 -30.93 11.47 28.74
C ASP A 125 -31.44 12.80 28.14
N LYS A 126 -31.71 13.81 28.99
CA LYS A 126 -32.18 15.13 28.58
C LYS A 126 -31.05 16.13 28.33
N ASN A 127 -29.97 16.05 29.10
CA ASN A 127 -28.89 17.06 29.13
C ASN A 127 -27.50 16.40 29.15
N PHE A 128 -26.78 16.53 28.03
CA PHE A 128 -25.38 16.13 27.92
C PHE A 128 -24.47 17.29 28.37
N TYR A 129 -23.84 17.17 29.54
CA TYR A 129 -22.90 18.17 30.05
C TYR A 129 -21.43 17.75 29.94
N VAL A 130 -20.56 18.73 29.74
CA VAL A 130 -19.13 18.63 29.54
C VAL A 130 -18.42 19.53 30.55
N TYR A 131 -17.60 18.93 31.41
CA TYR A 131 -16.74 19.65 32.35
C TYR A 131 -15.36 19.85 31.72
N VAL A 132 -14.78 21.04 31.89
CA VAL A 132 -13.39 21.34 31.53
C VAL A 132 -12.61 21.53 32.83
N TYR A 133 -11.53 20.77 33.04
CA TYR A 133 -10.68 20.97 34.21
C TYR A 133 -10.09 22.40 34.20
N PRO A 134 -9.95 23.03 35.37
CA PRO A 134 -9.25 24.30 35.47
C PRO A 134 -7.79 24.18 34.97
N PRO A 135 -7.17 25.28 34.50
CA PRO A 135 -5.74 25.31 34.23
C PRO A 135 -4.95 24.84 35.46
N GLU A 136 -3.83 24.13 35.23
CA GLU A 136 -2.96 23.74 36.35
C GLU A 136 -2.42 24.99 37.06
N PRO A 137 -2.22 24.94 38.40
CA PRO A 137 -1.69 26.06 39.16
C PRO A 137 -0.32 26.51 38.66
N LEU A 138 0.03 27.75 39.01
CA LEU A 138 1.31 28.37 38.66
C LEU A 138 2.49 27.47 39.04
N ASN A 139 3.50 27.44 38.17
CA ASN A 139 4.75 26.74 38.44
C ASN A 139 5.57 27.45 39.55
N SER A 140 6.69 26.85 39.95
CA SER A 140 7.59 27.41 40.98
C SER A 140 8.23 28.77 40.64
N LEU A 141 7.96 29.32 39.45
CA LEU A 141 8.40 30.65 38.99
C LEU A 141 7.21 31.63 38.88
N GLY A 142 6.01 31.26 39.37
CA GLY A 142 4.82 32.11 39.33
C GLY A 142 4.14 32.22 37.96
N ALA A 143 4.51 31.38 36.99
CA ALA A 143 3.93 31.39 35.64
C ALA A 143 2.97 30.21 35.41
N PRO A 144 1.84 30.40 34.69
CA PRO A 144 0.97 29.29 34.29
C PRO A 144 1.70 28.37 33.29
N PRO A 145 1.25 27.11 33.13
CA PRO A 145 1.74 26.26 32.03
C PRO A 145 1.40 26.89 30.66
N PRO A 146 2.24 26.73 29.63
CA PRO A 146 1.90 27.15 28.29
C PRO A 146 0.71 26.34 27.76
N ILE A 147 -0.26 27.04 27.17
CA ILE A 147 -1.39 26.48 26.44
C ILE A 147 -1.37 27.09 25.04
N SER A 148 -1.44 26.27 24.00
CA SER A 148 -1.41 26.75 22.63
C SER A 148 -2.67 27.54 22.29
N GLN A 149 -2.55 28.52 21.38
CA GLN A 149 -3.70 29.27 20.87
C GLN A 149 -4.79 28.36 20.28
N ASN A 150 -4.43 27.18 19.78
CA ASN A 150 -5.42 26.23 19.23
C ASN A 150 -6.12 25.40 20.32
N TYR A 151 -5.46 25.10 21.44
CA TYR A 151 -6.13 24.41 22.56
C TYR A 151 -7.01 25.36 23.37
N GLN A 152 -6.55 26.60 23.57
CA GLN A 152 -7.38 27.66 24.15
C GLN A 152 -8.68 27.85 23.36
N LYS A 153 -8.62 27.86 22.02
CA LYS A 153 -9.83 27.92 21.17
C LYS A 153 -10.78 26.74 21.38
N ILE A 154 -10.25 25.51 21.52
CA ILE A 154 -11.07 24.32 21.78
C ILE A 154 -11.76 24.44 23.15
N ILE A 155 -11.03 24.87 24.19
CA ILE A 155 -11.58 25.10 25.53
C ILE A 155 -12.67 26.18 25.49
N SER A 156 -12.40 27.35 24.90
CA SER A 156 -13.39 28.44 24.80
C SER A 156 -14.64 28.02 24.02
N ALA A 157 -14.49 27.32 22.88
CA ALA A 157 -15.63 26.84 22.11
C ALA A 157 -16.52 25.82 22.87
N ILE A 158 -15.95 25.10 23.84
CA ILE A 158 -16.70 24.20 24.74
C ILE A 158 -17.36 25.01 25.86
N GLN A 159 -16.61 25.89 26.54
CA GLN A 159 -17.08 26.71 27.66
C GLN A 159 -18.19 27.70 27.26
N GLU A 160 -18.14 28.22 26.04
CA GLU A 160 -19.17 29.10 25.47
C GLU A 160 -20.44 28.35 25.01
N SER A 161 -20.46 27.02 25.08
CA SER A 161 -21.55 26.19 24.56
C SER A 161 -22.60 25.85 25.62
N ARG A 162 -23.83 25.57 25.16
CA ARG A 162 -24.94 25.01 25.97
C ARG A 162 -24.67 23.65 26.63
N TYR A 163 -23.49 23.07 26.41
CA TYR A 163 -23.07 21.79 26.98
C TYR A 163 -22.07 21.97 28.13
N TYR A 164 -21.55 23.17 28.38
CA TYR A 164 -20.61 23.39 29.48
C TYR A 164 -21.29 23.28 30.85
N THR A 165 -20.55 22.75 31.83
CA THR A 165 -20.88 22.84 33.26
C THR A 165 -19.63 23.17 34.08
N THR A 166 -19.81 23.96 35.14
CA THR A 166 -18.81 24.18 36.20
C THR A 166 -18.82 23.09 37.28
N ASP A 167 -19.88 22.27 37.32
CA ASP A 167 -20.06 21.18 38.29
C ASP A 167 -19.63 19.83 37.66
N PRO A 168 -18.56 19.18 38.16
CA PRO A 168 -18.07 17.90 37.63
C PRO A 168 -19.00 16.72 37.91
N GLU A 169 -19.89 16.78 38.91
CA GLU A 169 -20.81 15.65 39.19
C GLU A 169 -22.02 15.63 38.27
N GLN A 170 -22.35 16.76 37.63
CA GLN A 170 -23.32 16.84 36.53
C GLN A 170 -22.72 16.44 35.17
N ALA A 171 -21.40 16.19 35.08
CA ALA A 171 -20.70 16.03 33.82
C ALA A 171 -20.69 14.60 33.28
N CYS A 172 -21.20 14.44 32.06
CA CYS A 172 -21.14 13.21 31.28
C CYS A 172 -19.78 13.00 30.62
N LEU A 173 -19.09 14.08 30.24
CA LEU A 173 -17.79 14.07 29.55
C LEU A 173 -16.81 15.06 30.19
N PHE A 174 -15.53 14.67 30.25
CA PHE A 174 -14.45 15.46 30.86
C PHE A 174 -13.38 15.86 29.83
N VAL A 175 -13.02 17.14 29.81
CA VAL A 175 -12.02 17.73 28.92
C VAL A 175 -10.84 18.23 29.76
N LEU A 176 -9.62 17.84 29.40
CA LEU A 176 -8.40 18.24 30.10
C LEU A 176 -8.19 19.77 30.06
N GLY A 177 -7.63 20.33 31.14
CA GLY A 177 -7.02 21.67 31.14
C GLY A 177 -5.56 21.66 30.65
N ILE A 178 -5.06 20.48 30.24
CA ILE A 178 -3.67 20.22 29.86
C ILE A 178 -3.59 20.11 28.33
N ASP A 179 -2.82 20.98 27.69
CA ASP A 179 -2.62 20.92 26.24
C ASP A 179 -1.99 19.58 25.83
N THR A 180 -2.62 18.93 24.86
CA THR A 180 -2.26 17.62 24.31
C THR A 180 -2.22 17.64 22.78
N LEU A 181 -2.35 18.83 22.17
CA LEU A 181 -2.44 19.00 20.73
C LEU A 181 -1.15 18.67 20.00
N ASP A 182 0.01 19.01 20.56
CA ASP A 182 1.33 18.74 19.97
C ASP A 182 2.11 17.67 20.72
N ARG A 183 2.82 16.86 19.95
CA ARG A 183 3.67 15.75 20.39
C ARG A 183 5.10 15.82 19.85
N ASP A 184 5.43 16.85 19.07
CA ASP A 184 6.82 17.17 18.74
C ASP A 184 7.53 17.75 19.98
N SER A 185 8.56 17.08 20.48
CA SER A 185 9.34 17.50 21.65
C SER A 185 10.20 18.75 21.42
N LEU A 186 10.29 19.23 20.17
CA LEU A 186 10.93 20.48 19.75
C LEU A 186 9.93 21.65 19.61
N SER A 187 8.62 21.39 19.72
CA SER A 187 7.58 22.42 19.62
C SER A 187 7.44 23.23 20.91
N GLU A 188 7.23 24.54 20.77
CA GLU A 188 6.94 25.45 21.89
C GLU A 188 5.62 25.09 22.61
N ASP A 189 4.68 24.46 21.90
CA ASP A 189 3.40 23.99 22.42
C ASP A 189 3.51 22.63 23.15
N PHE A 190 4.71 22.06 23.31
CA PHE A 190 4.89 20.69 23.83
C PHE A 190 4.85 20.58 25.36
N VAL A 191 3.74 20.06 25.88
CA VAL A 191 3.58 19.82 27.33
C VAL A 191 4.36 18.58 27.79
N ARG A 192 5.30 18.80 28.70
CA ARG A 192 6.13 17.75 29.33
C ARG A 192 5.46 17.16 30.57
N ASN A 193 5.76 15.88 30.85
CA ASN A 193 5.31 15.12 32.02
C ASN A 193 3.79 14.91 32.15
N VAL A 194 3.06 14.86 31.02
CA VAL A 194 1.61 14.62 30.97
C VAL A 194 1.12 13.44 31.83
N PRO A 195 1.77 12.25 31.88
CA PRO A 195 1.31 11.14 32.73
C PRO A 195 1.20 11.54 34.21
N SER A 196 2.23 12.21 34.75
CA SER A 196 2.27 12.68 36.14
C SER A 196 1.30 13.82 36.40
N ARG A 197 0.92 14.61 35.38
CA ARG A 197 -0.12 15.64 35.49
C ARG A 197 -1.52 15.02 35.55
N LEU A 198 -1.81 14.05 34.67
CA LEU A 198 -3.09 13.33 34.64
C LEU A 198 -3.40 12.61 35.96
N GLN A 199 -2.38 12.01 36.60
CA GLN A 199 -2.51 11.36 37.91
C GLN A 199 -2.91 12.31 39.05
N ARG A 200 -2.81 13.64 38.87
CA ARG A 200 -3.24 14.65 39.86
C ARG A 200 -4.65 15.18 39.63
N LEU A 201 -5.31 14.81 38.53
CA LEU A 201 -6.66 15.28 38.21
C LEU A 201 -7.70 14.46 39.00
N PRO A 202 -8.56 15.08 39.83
CA PRO A 202 -9.37 14.36 40.82
C PRO A 202 -10.37 13.35 40.24
N HIS A 203 -10.87 13.59 39.02
CA HIS A 203 -11.86 12.71 38.38
C HIS A 203 -11.27 11.86 37.24
N TRP A 204 -9.94 11.81 37.03
CA TRP A 204 -9.31 11.21 35.84
C TRP A 204 -9.78 9.78 35.53
N ASN A 205 -10.03 8.96 36.55
CA ASN A 205 -10.64 7.63 36.45
C ASN A 205 -10.05 6.75 35.31
N ASN A 206 -8.72 6.77 35.18
CA ASN A 206 -7.97 6.11 34.11
C ASN A 206 -8.49 6.42 32.68
N GLY A 207 -8.93 7.66 32.44
CA GLY A 207 -9.47 8.15 31.19
C GLY A 207 -10.96 7.87 30.95
N ARG A 208 -11.67 7.17 31.83
CA ARG A 208 -13.11 6.89 31.66
C ARG A 208 -13.89 8.20 31.54
N ASN A 209 -14.74 8.32 30.54
CA ASN A 209 -15.50 9.53 30.17
C ASN A 209 -14.63 10.78 29.87
N HIS A 210 -13.33 10.62 29.60
CA HIS A 210 -12.47 11.72 29.18
C HIS A 210 -12.32 11.78 27.65
N ILE A 211 -12.08 12.97 27.12
CA ILE A 211 -11.70 13.20 25.72
C ILE A 211 -10.34 13.90 25.64
N ILE A 212 -9.45 13.36 24.81
CA ILE A 212 -8.11 13.91 24.54
C ILE A 212 -8.07 14.39 23.09
N PHE A 213 -7.58 15.61 22.88
CA PHE A 213 -7.43 16.19 21.54
C PHE A 213 -5.98 16.07 21.07
N ASN A 214 -5.77 15.70 19.80
CA ASN A 214 -4.44 15.72 19.18
C ASN A 214 -4.49 16.20 17.72
N LEU A 215 -3.72 17.24 17.39
CA LEU A 215 -3.59 17.75 16.01
C LEU A 215 -2.22 17.45 15.39
N TYR A 216 -1.16 17.45 16.21
CA TYR A 216 0.21 17.41 15.76
C TYR A 216 0.96 16.21 16.37
N SER A 217 0.91 15.07 15.67
CA SER A 217 1.52 13.81 16.12
C SER A 217 3.04 13.73 15.82
N GLY A 218 3.81 14.73 16.26
CA GLY A 218 5.26 14.83 16.04
C GLY A 218 5.69 15.46 14.71
N THR A 219 6.99 15.68 14.53
CA THR A 219 7.63 16.11 13.28
C THR A 219 8.62 15.05 12.76
N TRP A 220 9.45 15.40 11.78
CA TRP A 220 10.35 14.44 11.12
C TRP A 220 11.68 14.37 11.87
N PRO A 221 12.25 13.17 12.13
CA PRO A 221 11.79 11.86 11.63
C PRO A 221 10.69 11.20 12.48
N ASP A 222 10.55 11.58 13.74
CA ASP A 222 9.84 10.82 14.78
C ASP A 222 8.30 11.02 14.81
N TYR A 223 7.64 10.63 13.73
CA TYR A 223 6.18 10.63 13.62
C TYR A 223 5.52 9.51 14.44
N ASN A 224 4.86 9.88 15.54
CA ASN A 224 4.04 8.94 16.31
C ASN A 224 2.62 8.84 15.71
N GLU A 225 2.49 8.22 14.52
CA GLU A 225 1.18 8.03 13.88
C GLU A 225 0.23 7.15 14.74
N ASN A 226 0.77 6.23 15.55
CA ASN A 226 -0.01 5.20 16.25
C ASN A 226 -0.40 5.52 17.70
N GLY A 227 0.21 6.51 18.36
CA GLY A 227 -0.04 6.80 19.79
C GLY A 227 0.12 8.26 20.18
N LEU A 228 -0.13 8.54 21.46
CA LEU A 228 -0.01 9.88 22.06
C LEU A 228 1.34 10.13 22.75
N GLY A 229 2.24 9.13 22.80
CA GLY A 229 3.47 9.22 23.61
C GLY A 229 3.21 9.32 25.12
N PHE A 230 2.03 8.87 25.55
CA PHE A 230 1.62 8.47 26.89
C PHE A 230 0.43 7.51 26.74
N ASP A 231 0.04 6.80 27.81
CA ASP A 231 -1.17 5.97 27.81
C ASP A 231 -2.42 6.83 28.08
N PRO A 232 -3.41 6.90 27.16
CA PRO A 232 -4.69 7.57 27.41
C PRO A 232 -5.65 6.73 28.26
N GLY A 233 -5.34 5.47 28.54
CA GLY A 233 -6.22 4.53 29.21
C GLY A 233 -7.56 4.37 28.47
N GLN A 234 -8.64 4.67 29.17
CA GLN A 234 -10.01 4.56 28.67
C GLN A 234 -10.52 5.83 27.97
N ALA A 235 -9.71 6.87 27.79
CA ALA A 235 -10.15 8.13 27.16
C ALA A 235 -10.45 7.99 25.66
N ILE A 236 -11.46 8.73 25.20
CA ILE A 236 -11.81 8.94 23.79
C ILE A 236 -10.73 9.79 23.14
N LEU A 237 -10.28 9.41 21.94
CA LEU A 237 -9.26 10.15 21.19
C LEU A 237 -9.87 10.96 20.04
N ALA A 238 -9.89 12.28 20.20
CA ALA A 238 -10.22 13.25 19.17
C ALA A 238 -8.94 13.66 18.39
N LYS A 239 -8.56 12.87 17.38
CA LYS A 239 -7.26 13.00 16.69
C LYS A 239 -7.39 13.35 15.21
N ALA A 240 -6.61 14.33 14.77
CA ALA A 240 -6.43 14.61 13.35
C ALA A 240 -5.40 13.65 12.72
N SER A 241 -5.52 13.41 11.41
CA SER A 241 -4.67 12.44 10.68
C SER A 241 -4.77 10.99 11.21
N MET A 242 -5.93 10.59 11.74
CA MET A 242 -6.14 9.25 12.31
C MET A 242 -6.02 8.13 11.25
N SER A 243 -5.35 7.03 11.59
CA SER A 243 -5.26 5.83 10.75
C SER A 243 -6.44 4.89 10.99
N ILE A 244 -6.90 4.18 9.95
CA ILE A 244 -7.86 3.07 10.09
C ILE A 244 -7.30 1.97 11.02
N GLN A 245 -5.98 1.85 11.12
CA GLN A 245 -5.30 0.89 12.01
C GLN A 245 -5.28 1.32 13.48
N SER A 246 -5.47 2.60 13.79
CA SER A 246 -5.38 3.18 15.14
C SER A 246 -6.71 3.67 15.72
N LEU A 247 -7.72 3.91 14.86
CA LEU A 247 -9.07 4.31 15.27
C LEU A 247 -9.79 3.15 15.98
N ARG A 248 -10.30 3.37 17.20
CA ARG A 248 -11.33 2.50 17.80
C ARG A 248 -12.70 2.85 17.20
N PRO A 249 -13.30 2.02 16.31
CA PRO A 249 -14.48 2.43 15.56
C PRO A 249 -15.70 2.61 16.47
N GLY A 250 -16.43 3.71 16.30
CA GLY A 250 -17.57 4.06 17.15
C GLY A 250 -17.20 4.62 18.54
N PHE A 251 -15.91 4.68 18.88
CA PHE A 251 -15.40 5.23 20.14
C PHE A 251 -14.55 6.49 19.91
N ASP A 252 -13.59 6.43 18.98
CA ASP A 252 -12.72 7.54 18.65
C ASP A 252 -13.30 8.49 17.59
N VAL A 253 -12.84 9.75 17.61
CA VAL A 253 -13.31 10.81 16.72
C VAL A 253 -12.14 11.29 15.85
N SER A 254 -12.21 11.04 14.53
CA SER A 254 -11.32 11.72 13.59
C SER A 254 -11.76 13.17 13.43
N ILE A 255 -10.86 14.12 13.69
CA ILE A 255 -11.12 15.57 13.59
C ILE A 255 -10.29 16.22 12.47
N PRO A 256 -10.66 17.41 11.96
CA PRO A 256 -9.86 18.11 10.97
C PRO A 256 -8.50 18.56 11.50
N LEU A 257 -7.54 18.75 10.59
CA LEU A 257 -6.23 19.32 10.90
C LEU A 257 -6.26 20.84 10.66
N PHE A 258 -6.32 21.64 11.72
CA PHE A 258 -6.40 23.11 11.66
C PHE A 258 -5.02 23.79 11.77
N HIS A 259 -4.83 24.94 11.13
CA HIS A 259 -3.61 25.76 11.26
C HIS A 259 -3.64 26.63 12.53
N LYS A 260 -2.50 27.18 12.98
CA LYS A 260 -2.46 28.03 14.19
C LYS A 260 -3.30 29.32 14.08
N GLN A 261 -3.42 29.90 12.88
CA GLN A 261 -4.29 31.05 12.61
C GLN A 261 -5.74 30.68 12.22
N PHE A 262 -6.18 29.43 12.40
CA PHE A 262 -7.60 29.09 12.17
C PHE A 262 -8.48 29.83 13.20
N PRO A 263 -9.56 30.51 12.79
CA PRO A 263 -10.39 31.33 13.69
C PRO A 263 -11.23 30.49 14.67
N LEU A 264 -11.66 31.13 15.77
CA LEU A 264 -12.46 30.49 16.83
C LEU A 264 -13.93 30.27 16.42
N ARG A 265 -14.60 31.35 16.00
CA ARG A 265 -16.01 31.35 15.56
C ARG A 265 -16.10 31.89 14.14
N GLY A 266 -16.43 31.00 13.20
CA GLY A 266 -16.62 31.36 11.79
C GLY A 266 -15.33 31.79 11.07
N GLY A 267 -15.44 31.87 9.74
CA GLY A 267 -14.53 32.60 8.88
C GLY A 267 -15.36 33.20 7.75
N ASN A 268 -14.73 33.63 6.65
CA ASN A 268 -15.48 33.84 5.41
C ASN A 268 -16.22 32.53 5.07
N THR A 269 -17.50 32.64 4.69
CA THR A 269 -18.25 31.49 4.18
C THR A 269 -17.50 30.89 2.99
N GLY A 270 -17.51 29.56 2.87
CA GLY A 270 -16.91 28.89 1.72
C GLY A 270 -17.53 29.42 0.43
N PHE A 271 -16.75 29.49 -0.66
CA PHE A 271 -17.14 30.19 -1.89
C PHE A 271 -18.27 29.50 -2.69
N VAL A 272 -18.93 28.49 -2.11
CA VAL A 272 -20.09 27.78 -2.67
C VAL A 272 -21.37 28.48 -2.20
N ILE A 273 -21.87 29.39 -3.02
CA ILE A 273 -23.15 30.08 -2.78
C ILE A 273 -24.34 29.19 -3.19
N SER A 274 -24.16 28.30 -4.17
CA SER A 274 -25.18 27.38 -4.67
C SER A 274 -24.59 26.10 -5.24
N ASN A 275 -25.37 25.01 -5.26
CA ASN A 275 -24.96 23.69 -5.79
C ASN A 275 -25.04 23.64 -7.33
N ASN A 276 -24.19 24.41 -8.01
CA ASN A 276 -24.17 24.52 -9.47
C ASN A 276 -23.45 23.33 -10.13
N PHE A 277 -23.87 22.09 -9.86
CA PHE A 277 -23.31 20.91 -10.52
C PHE A 277 -24.09 20.59 -11.83
N PRO A 278 -23.43 20.31 -12.97
CA PRO A 278 -21.98 20.27 -13.18
C PRO A 278 -21.36 21.67 -13.23
N ALA A 279 -20.32 21.89 -12.42
CA ALA A 279 -19.71 23.21 -12.28
C ALA A 279 -18.80 23.53 -13.47
N ASN A 280 -19.22 24.50 -14.29
CA ASN A 280 -18.46 25.00 -15.45
C ASN A 280 -17.27 25.88 -15.02
N LYS A 281 -16.30 25.26 -14.34
CA LYS A 281 -15.08 25.92 -13.87
C LYS A 281 -13.95 25.81 -14.90
N LYS A 282 -13.07 26.82 -14.92
CA LYS A 282 -11.99 26.99 -15.91
C LYS A 282 -10.99 25.82 -15.95
N TYR A 283 -10.75 25.16 -14.83
CA TYR A 283 -9.80 24.05 -14.71
C TYR A 283 -10.50 22.77 -14.26
N LEU A 284 -10.28 21.67 -14.97
CA LEU A 284 -10.78 20.36 -14.53
C LEU A 284 -10.09 19.91 -13.24
N LEU A 285 -8.78 20.14 -13.11
CA LEU A 285 -7.96 19.64 -12.00
C LEU A 285 -6.89 20.65 -11.56
N ALA A 286 -6.75 20.85 -10.25
CA ALA A 286 -5.63 21.60 -9.66
C ALA A 286 -4.86 20.82 -8.57
N PHE A 287 -3.66 21.32 -8.26
CA PHE A 287 -2.81 20.85 -7.17
C PHE A 287 -1.94 22.01 -6.62
N LYS A 288 -1.65 21.99 -5.31
CA LYS A 288 -0.83 23.00 -4.61
C LYS A 288 0.65 22.97 -5.06
N GLY A 289 0.94 23.72 -6.13
CA GLY A 289 2.27 23.86 -6.72
C GLY A 289 3.20 24.85 -5.98
N LYS A 290 4.27 25.27 -6.67
CA LYS A 290 5.25 26.28 -6.20
C LYS A 290 5.16 27.62 -6.96
N ARG A 291 4.06 27.87 -7.68
CA ARG A 291 3.83 29.08 -8.50
C ARG A 291 2.35 29.46 -8.52
N TYR A 292 2.13 30.78 -8.56
CA TYR A 292 0.85 31.48 -8.67
C TYR A 292 -0.13 31.31 -7.51
N ASP A 293 -1.12 32.21 -7.49
CA ASP A 293 -2.17 32.29 -6.49
C ASP A 293 -2.93 30.95 -6.38
N TYR A 294 -2.86 30.38 -5.19
CA TYR A 294 -3.43 29.08 -4.88
C TYR A 294 -4.93 29.14 -4.67
N GLU A 295 -5.46 30.25 -4.11
CA GLU A 295 -6.86 30.36 -3.74
C GLU A 295 -7.72 30.55 -4.99
N THR A 296 -7.37 31.52 -5.84
CA THR A 296 -8.00 31.71 -7.16
C THR A 296 -7.90 30.45 -8.02
N LEU A 297 -6.80 29.68 -7.94
CA LEU A 297 -6.66 28.41 -8.66
C LEU A 297 -7.64 27.34 -8.15
N LEU A 298 -7.78 27.15 -6.83
CA LEU A 298 -8.72 26.18 -6.26
C LEU A 298 -10.18 26.55 -6.58
N GLN A 299 -10.55 27.83 -6.39
CA GLN A 299 -11.90 28.32 -6.69
C GLN A 299 -12.29 28.02 -8.14
N ASN A 300 -11.37 28.27 -9.09
CA ASN A 300 -11.54 28.01 -10.52
C ASN A 300 -11.34 26.54 -10.94
N SER A 301 -11.26 25.59 -10.00
CA SER A 301 -11.05 24.16 -10.28
C SER A 301 -12.22 23.27 -9.85
N THR A 302 -12.58 22.29 -10.68
CA THR A 302 -13.64 21.31 -10.37
C THR A 302 -13.15 20.24 -9.39
N PHE A 303 -11.97 19.67 -9.64
CA PHE A 303 -11.33 18.67 -8.80
C PHE A 303 -9.97 19.16 -8.30
N CYS A 304 -9.58 18.76 -7.08
CA CYS A 304 -8.33 19.23 -6.47
C CYS A 304 -7.59 18.11 -5.74
N LEU A 305 -6.31 17.89 -6.07
CA LEU A 305 -5.49 16.84 -5.46
C LEU A 305 -5.13 17.16 -4.01
N VAL A 306 -5.50 16.25 -3.09
CA VAL A 306 -5.17 16.26 -1.66
C VAL A 306 -4.25 15.07 -1.37
N PRO A 307 -2.94 15.18 -1.67
CA PRO A 307 -1.97 14.12 -1.35
C PRO A 307 -1.63 14.08 0.13
N ARG A 308 -1.27 12.89 0.61
CA ARG A 308 -0.63 12.66 1.91
C ARG A 308 0.48 13.69 2.15
N GLY A 309 0.53 14.24 3.36
CA GLY A 309 1.59 15.17 3.78
C GLY A 309 2.81 14.42 4.32
N ARG A 310 3.46 15.00 5.33
CA ARG A 310 4.32 14.22 6.24
C ARG A 310 3.53 13.40 7.27
N ARG A 311 2.19 13.44 7.19
CA ARG A 311 1.19 12.71 7.97
C ARG A 311 0.03 12.35 7.02
N LEU A 312 -0.86 11.44 7.45
CA LEU A 312 -2.07 11.07 6.71
C LEU A 312 -2.94 12.29 6.31
N GLY A 313 -3.30 13.14 7.27
CA GLY A 313 -4.06 14.36 7.04
C GLY A 313 -3.20 15.54 6.57
N SER A 314 -3.82 16.50 5.88
CA SER A 314 -3.17 17.73 5.41
C SER A 314 -4.15 18.90 5.41
N PHE A 315 -3.66 20.11 5.74
CA PHE A 315 -4.45 21.37 5.68
C PHE A 315 -5.16 21.54 4.33
N ARG A 316 -4.55 21.05 3.24
CA ARG A 316 -5.10 21.03 1.87
C ARG A 316 -6.52 20.49 1.78
N PHE A 317 -6.92 19.57 2.66
CA PHE A 317 -8.28 19.06 2.67
C PHE A 317 -9.30 20.16 2.99
N LEU A 318 -9.03 20.97 4.01
CA LEU A 318 -9.88 22.12 4.37
C LEU A 318 -9.80 23.23 3.33
N GLU A 319 -8.60 23.53 2.81
CA GLU A 319 -8.40 24.54 1.75
C GLU A 319 -9.24 24.20 0.49
N VAL A 320 -9.28 22.92 0.11
CA VAL A 320 -10.05 22.41 -1.05
C VAL A 320 -11.56 22.47 -0.82
N LEU A 321 -12.03 22.10 0.38
CA LEU A 321 -13.45 22.19 0.73
C LEU A 321 -13.94 23.65 0.79
N GLN A 322 -13.16 24.56 1.39
CA GLN A 322 -13.49 25.99 1.47
C GLN A 322 -13.61 26.64 0.09
N ALA A 323 -12.75 26.23 -0.85
CA ALA A 323 -12.77 26.69 -2.24
C ALA A 323 -13.88 26.05 -3.12
N GLY A 324 -14.72 25.17 -2.56
CA GLY A 324 -15.77 24.50 -3.32
C GLY A 324 -15.23 23.61 -4.43
N CYS A 325 -14.10 22.96 -4.20
CA CYS A 325 -13.45 22.06 -5.16
C CYS A 325 -13.57 20.61 -4.66
N ILE A 326 -13.86 19.65 -5.53
CA ILE A 326 -14.07 18.26 -5.13
C ILE A 326 -12.71 17.63 -4.76
N PRO A 327 -12.52 17.16 -3.51
CA PRO A 327 -11.26 16.60 -3.06
C PRO A 327 -10.97 15.25 -3.71
N VAL A 328 -9.83 15.16 -4.39
CA VAL A 328 -9.23 13.91 -4.87
C VAL A 328 -8.17 13.49 -3.86
N LEU A 329 -8.56 12.61 -2.95
CA LEU A 329 -7.77 12.12 -1.83
C LEU A 329 -6.72 11.13 -2.32
N LEU A 330 -5.45 11.37 -1.95
CA LEU A 330 -4.30 10.54 -2.29
C LEU A 330 -3.48 10.26 -1.01
N SER A 331 -4.14 9.62 -0.05
CA SER A 331 -3.55 9.09 1.19
C SER A 331 -4.30 7.82 1.57
N ASN A 332 -3.62 6.68 1.59
CA ASN A 332 -4.26 5.42 1.96
C ASN A 332 -4.46 5.35 3.48
N SER A 333 -5.42 4.55 3.94
CA SER A 333 -5.70 4.30 5.36
C SER A 333 -6.05 5.53 6.24
N TRP A 334 -6.28 6.71 5.66
CA TRP A 334 -6.69 7.90 6.42
C TRP A 334 -8.19 7.87 6.73
N VAL A 335 -8.55 8.00 8.02
CA VAL A 335 -9.94 8.23 8.46
C VAL A 335 -10.25 9.72 8.34
N LEU A 336 -11.21 10.07 7.50
CA LEU A 336 -11.58 11.46 7.26
C LEU A 336 -12.29 12.09 8.47
N PRO A 337 -12.25 13.43 8.61
CA PRO A 337 -12.92 14.12 9.71
C PRO A 337 -14.40 13.77 9.78
N PHE A 338 -14.87 13.41 10.97
CA PHE A 338 -16.27 13.05 11.26
C PHE A 338 -16.87 11.99 10.31
N GLN A 339 -16.06 11.06 9.79
CA GLN A 339 -16.49 9.99 8.86
C GLN A 339 -17.58 9.05 9.43
N SER A 340 -17.84 9.07 10.75
CA SER A 340 -18.97 8.39 11.39
C SER A 340 -20.31 9.14 11.28
N LYS A 341 -20.31 10.37 10.74
CA LYS A 341 -21.47 11.25 10.54
C LYS A 341 -21.58 11.81 9.13
N ILE A 342 -20.45 11.99 8.43
CA ILE A 342 -20.38 12.47 7.04
C ILE A 342 -20.04 11.28 6.13
N ASP A 343 -20.96 10.90 5.24
CA ASP A 343 -20.66 9.93 4.18
C ASP A 343 -19.84 10.58 3.06
N TRP A 344 -18.54 10.65 3.28
CA TRP A 344 -17.59 11.19 2.32
C TRP A 344 -17.62 10.49 0.95
N LYS A 345 -18.21 9.29 0.81
CA LYS A 345 -18.33 8.57 -0.49
C LYS A 345 -19.10 9.38 -1.54
N GLN A 346 -19.96 10.30 -1.10
CA GLN A 346 -20.77 11.17 -1.94
C GLN A 346 -20.09 12.53 -2.22
N ALA A 347 -19.01 12.86 -1.50
CA ALA A 347 -18.40 14.19 -1.47
C ALA A 347 -16.90 14.22 -1.83
N ALA A 348 -16.24 13.06 -1.95
CA ALA A 348 -14.81 12.95 -2.24
C ALA A 348 -14.52 11.82 -3.25
N ILE A 349 -13.41 11.95 -3.99
CA ILE A 349 -12.84 10.89 -4.82
C ILE A 349 -11.63 10.32 -4.10
N TRP A 350 -11.56 9.00 -3.95
CA TRP A 350 -10.35 8.33 -3.49
C TRP A 350 -9.54 7.85 -4.69
N ALA A 351 -8.24 8.11 -4.63
CA ALA A 351 -7.24 7.57 -5.53
C ALA A 351 -6.11 6.99 -4.66
N ASP A 352 -5.52 5.88 -5.10
CA ASP A 352 -4.49 5.20 -4.31
C ASP A 352 -3.22 6.05 -4.20
N GLU A 353 -2.64 6.19 -3.01
CA GLU A 353 -1.40 6.98 -2.82
C GLU A 353 -0.22 6.40 -3.64
N ARG A 354 -0.29 5.12 -4.04
CA ARG A 354 0.64 4.45 -4.96
C ARG A 354 0.59 4.97 -6.41
N LEU A 355 -0.39 5.81 -6.74
CA LEU A 355 -0.42 6.59 -7.99
C LEU A 355 0.53 7.79 -7.95
N LEU A 356 0.87 8.27 -6.74
CA LEU A 356 1.97 9.24 -6.51
C LEU A 356 3.29 8.52 -6.27
N LEU A 357 3.24 7.46 -5.46
CA LEU A 357 4.37 6.61 -5.10
C LEU A 357 4.32 5.34 -5.95
N GLN A 358 4.86 5.40 -7.16
CA GLN A 358 5.18 4.18 -7.92
C GLN A 358 5.98 3.23 -7.00
N ASN A 359 5.37 2.11 -6.60
CA ASN A 359 6.04 1.04 -5.88
C ASN A 359 7.07 0.40 -6.80
N ALA A 360 8.24 1.03 -6.88
CA ALA A 360 9.33 0.64 -7.74
C ALA A 360 9.97 -0.63 -7.20
N TRP A 361 9.58 -1.77 -7.77
CA TRP A 361 10.24 -3.06 -7.53
C TRP A 361 11.69 -2.95 -8.00
N GLY A 362 12.64 -3.01 -7.07
CA GLY A 362 14.05 -2.83 -7.38
C GLY A 362 14.58 -3.91 -8.32
N TYR A 363 15.00 -3.53 -9.53
CA TYR A 363 15.81 -4.40 -10.37
C TYR A 363 17.24 -4.40 -9.84
N THR A 364 17.87 -5.57 -9.76
CA THR A 364 19.29 -5.65 -9.41
C THR A 364 19.98 -6.82 -10.09
N SER A 365 21.17 -6.55 -10.62
CA SER A 365 22.13 -7.52 -11.17
C SER A 365 23.18 -7.97 -10.14
N LYS A 366 23.07 -7.53 -8.88
CA LYS A 366 24.02 -7.90 -7.82
C LYS A 366 23.95 -9.40 -7.53
N TRP A 367 25.12 -10.04 -7.45
CA TRP A 367 25.25 -11.43 -7.03
C TRP A 367 24.84 -11.56 -5.55
N THR A 368 23.71 -12.22 -5.30
CA THR A 368 23.27 -12.58 -3.94
C THR A 368 22.83 -14.05 -3.89
N ASN A 369 22.64 -14.60 -2.69
CA ASN A 369 22.14 -15.96 -2.50
C ASN A 369 20.66 -16.14 -2.92
N TYR A 370 19.94 -15.04 -3.17
CA TYR A 370 18.57 -15.04 -3.66
C TYR A 370 18.48 -14.45 -5.07
N TYR A 371 17.70 -15.10 -5.93
CA TYR A 371 17.38 -14.65 -7.29
C TYR A 371 15.88 -14.85 -7.55
N SER A 372 15.33 -14.14 -8.53
CA SER A 372 13.93 -14.30 -8.97
C SER A 372 13.76 -14.21 -10.49
N ILE A 373 14.87 -14.14 -11.22
CA ILE A 373 14.96 -14.07 -12.68
C ILE A 373 16.14 -14.96 -13.09
N VAL A 374 15.99 -15.73 -14.17
CA VAL A 374 17.10 -16.36 -14.91
C VAL A 374 17.07 -15.81 -16.33
N LEU A 375 18.22 -15.35 -16.83
CA LEU A 375 18.35 -14.72 -18.14
C LEU A 375 18.07 -15.75 -19.24
N THR A 376 17.19 -15.44 -20.20
CA THR A 376 16.71 -16.38 -21.23
C THR A 376 17.82 -16.86 -22.17
N GLY A 377 18.86 -16.04 -22.42
CA GLY A 377 20.01 -16.41 -23.24
C GLY A 377 20.86 -17.59 -22.72
N ALA A 378 20.62 -18.05 -21.50
CA ALA A 378 21.24 -19.26 -20.93
C ALA A 378 20.25 -20.08 -20.09
N ALA A 379 19.00 -20.22 -20.55
CA ALA A 379 17.93 -20.92 -19.83
C ALA A 379 17.20 -21.96 -20.70
N PHE A 380 16.86 -23.10 -20.09
CA PHE A 380 15.88 -24.04 -20.63
C PHE A 380 14.51 -23.77 -20.00
N TYR A 381 13.48 -23.63 -20.83
CA TYR A 381 12.10 -23.45 -20.40
C TYR A 381 11.14 -24.13 -21.38
N HIS A 382 9.93 -24.44 -20.93
CA HIS A 382 8.97 -25.20 -21.75
C HIS A 382 8.44 -24.36 -22.92
N ARG A 383 8.44 -24.93 -24.14
CA ARG A 383 7.83 -24.33 -25.36
C ARG A 383 6.44 -23.69 -25.15
N TYR A 384 5.64 -24.22 -24.21
CA TYR A 384 4.35 -23.66 -23.80
C TYR A 384 4.43 -22.18 -23.39
N TYR A 385 5.45 -21.78 -22.63
CA TYR A 385 5.61 -20.39 -22.21
C TYR A 385 5.99 -19.47 -23.36
N ASN A 386 6.69 -19.96 -24.38
CA ASN A 386 6.93 -19.20 -25.60
C ASN A 386 5.63 -18.96 -26.39
N TYR A 387 4.78 -19.98 -26.51
CA TYR A 387 3.45 -19.82 -27.11
C TYR A 387 2.59 -18.80 -26.35
N LEU A 388 2.57 -18.85 -25.00
CA LEU A 388 1.88 -17.86 -24.18
C LEU A 388 2.50 -16.45 -24.29
N TYR A 389 3.82 -16.34 -24.41
CA TYR A 389 4.51 -15.07 -24.60
C TYR A 389 4.02 -14.38 -25.88
N THR A 390 4.01 -15.09 -27.00
CA THR A 390 3.58 -14.57 -28.30
C THR A 390 2.06 -14.33 -28.40
N ASN A 391 1.23 -15.25 -27.88
CA ASN A 391 -0.21 -15.28 -28.18
C ASN A 391 -1.13 -14.90 -26.98
N TRP A 392 -0.63 -14.97 -25.75
CA TRP A 392 -1.45 -14.73 -24.55
C TRP A 392 -1.22 -13.36 -23.91
N LEU A 393 0.02 -12.85 -23.90
CA LEU A 393 0.38 -11.53 -23.36
C LEU A 393 -0.31 -10.38 -24.11
N SER A 394 -0.40 -9.22 -23.46
CA SER A 394 -1.00 -8.03 -24.08
C SER A 394 -0.02 -7.31 -25.01
N TYR A 395 -0.55 -6.72 -26.09
CA TYR A 395 0.21 -5.92 -27.05
C TYR A 395 1.07 -4.83 -26.39
N LEU A 396 0.62 -4.25 -25.26
CA LEU A 396 1.37 -3.25 -24.49
C LEU A 396 2.69 -3.80 -23.92
N LEU A 397 2.68 -5.03 -23.41
CA LEU A 397 3.88 -5.69 -22.87
C LEU A 397 4.89 -5.98 -23.99
N LEU A 398 4.41 -6.57 -25.09
CA LEU A 398 5.23 -6.92 -26.25
C LEU A 398 5.83 -5.67 -26.92
N LYS A 399 5.03 -4.61 -27.09
CA LYS A 399 5.48 -3.31 -27.62
C LYS A 399 6.51 -2.65 -26.71
N THR A 400 6.37 -2.77 -25.39
CA THR A 400 7.35 -2.23 -24.44
C THR A 400 8.72 -2.89 -24.66
N VAL A 401 8.79 -4.23 -24.72
CA VAL A 401 10.03 -4.98 -25.02
C VAL A 401 10.61 -4.60 -26.38
N GLN A 402 9.77 -4.52 -27.42
CA GLN A 402 10.19 -4.11 -28.77
C GLN A 402 10.75 -2.67 -28.80
N GLN A 403 10.20 -1.75 -28.00
CA GLN A 403 10.67 -0.36 -27.92
C GLN A 403 11.91 -0.18 -27.04
N SER A 404 12.18 -1.10 -26.11
CA SER A 404 13.41 -1.09 -25.30
C SER A 404 14.55 -1.92 -25.89
N SER A 405 14.29 -2.81 -26.85
CA SER A 405 15.26 -3.82 -27.36
C SER A 405 15.96 -4.58 -26.23
N ASN A 406 15.19 -4.88 -25.18
CA ASN A 406 15.66 -5.28 -23.85
C ASN A 406 14.45 -5.77 -23.03
N CYS A 407 14.69 -6.39 -21.88
CA CYS A 407 13.70 -6.82 -20.89
C CYS A 407 12.78 -8.00 -21.27
N GLU A 408 13.06 -8.67 -22.38
CA GLU A 408 12.39 -9.90 -22.83
C GLU A 408 12.48 -11.03 -21.80
N ASP A 409 13.65 -11.21 -21.19
CA ASP A 409 13.89 -12.14 -20.09
C ASP A 409 13.08 -11.81 -18.83
N ILE A 410 12.99 -10.53 -18.46
CA ILE A 410 12.21 -10.05 -17.31
C ILE A 410 10.73 -10.39 -17.54
N LEU A 411 10.21 -10.11 -18.74
CA LEU A 411 8.82 -10.40 -19.11
C LEU A 411 8.54 -11.92 -19.16
N MET A 412 9.46 -12.72 -19.68
CA MET A 412 9.34 -14.19 -19.70
C MET A 412 9.31 -14.77 -18.28
N ASN A 413 10.19 -14.32 -17.37
CA ASN A 413 10.19 -14.79 -15.98
C ASN A 413 8.90 -14.37 -15.24
N LEU A 414 8.37 -13.17 -15.50
CA LEU A 414 7.07 -12.71 -14.97
C LEU A 414 5.92 -13.61 -15.45
N LEU A 415 5.87 -13.96 -16.74
CA LEU A 415 4.88 -14.86 -17.31
C LEU A 415 4.97 -16.26 -16.70
N VAL A 416 6.18 -16.86 -16.64
CA VAL A 416 6.39 -18.20 -16.09
C VAL A 416 5.99 -18.26 -14.62
N SER A 417 6.38 -17.29 -13.79
CA SER A 417 5.98 -17.26 -12.38
C SER A 417 4.49 -16.92 -12.18
N HIS A 418 3.87 -16.16 -13.08
CA HIS A 418 2.42 -15.91 -13.06
C HIS A 418 1.61 -17.20 -13.32
N VAL A 419 2.04 -18.00 -14.29
CA VAL A 419 1.35 -19.26 -14.66
C VAL A 419 1.64 -20.36 -13.63
N THR A 420 2.90 -20.58 -13.26
CA THR A 420 3.30 -21.71 -12.40
C THR A 420 3.11 -21.47 -10.90
N ARG A 421 3.06 -20.19 -10.47
CA ARG A 421 3.18 -19.77 -9.07
C ARG A 421 4.41 -20.34 -8.36
N LYS A 422 5.49 -20.59 -9.11
CA LYS A 422 6.78 -21.10 -8.63
C LYS A 422 7.93 -20.17 -9.08
N PRO A 423 9.03 -20.10 -8.29
CA PRO A 423 10.22 -19.37 -8.69
C PRO A 423 11.05 -20.16 -9.72
N PRO A 424 11.98 -19.50 -10.44
CA PRO A 424 12.92 -20.20 -11.32
C PRO A 424 13.94 -21.05 -10.55
N ILE A 425 14.61 -21.97 -11.26
CA ILE A 425 15.65 -22.86 -10.74
C ILE A 425 16.98 -22.54 -11.42
N LYS A 426 18.06 -22.42 -10.62
CA LYS A 426 19.42 -22.21 -11.11
C LYS A 426 20.16 -23.54 -11.24
N VAL A 427 20.72 -23.78 -12.41
CA VAL A 427 21.62 -24.90 -12.69
C VAL A 427 23.05 -24.42 -12.95
N THR A 428 24.03 -25.19 -12.49
CA THR A 428 25.49 -24.99 -12.68
C THR A 428 26.14 -23.79 -11.95
N GLN A 429 27.48 -23.75 -12.00
CA GLN A 429 28.35 -22.77 -11.34
C GLN A 429 29.06 -21.78 -12.29
N ARG A 430 28.98 -21.95 -13.63
CA ARG A 430 29.94 -21.31 -14.55
C ARG A 430 29.87 -19.78 -14.46
N LYS A 431 30.97 -19.14 -14.04
CA LYS A 431 31.04 -17.70 -13.70
C LYS A 431 30.94 -16.74 -14.89
N GLY A 432 30.82 -17.24 -16.11
CA GLY A 432 30.60 -16.43 -17.30
C GLY A 432 30.23 -17.29 -18.50
N TYR A 433 29.21 -16.84 -19.22
CA TYR A 433 29.11 -17.03 -20.65
C TYR A 433 29.87 -15.86 -21.30
N LYS A 434 30.90 -16.15 -22.10
CA LYS A 434 31.55 -15.14 -22.95
C LYS A 434 30.99 -15.33 -24.35
N ASP A 435 30.25 -14.34 -24.84
CA ASP A 435 30.09 -14.21 -26.28
C ASP A 435 31.45 -13.98 -26.94
N ARG A 436 31.59 -14.48 -28.17
CA ARG A 436 32.86 -14.46 -28.92
C ARG A 436 33.01 -13.22 -29.81
N GLU A 437 32.02 -12.33 -29.81
CA GLU A 437 31.99 -11.13 -30.66
C GLU A 437 32.59 -9.89 -29.97
N SER A 438 33.37 -9.12 -30.73
CA SER A 438 34.08 -7.91 -30.29
C SER A 438 33.19 -6.67 -30.17
N GLY A 439 31.91 -6.85 -29.83
CA GLY A 439 30.95 -5.78 -29.62
C GLY A 439 31.09 -5.07 -28.27
N ARG A 440 30.66 -3.80 -28.21
CA ARG A 440 30.61 -3.02 -26.96
C ARG A 440 29.41 -3.51 -26.11
N SER A 441 29.65 -4.48 -25.23
CA SER A 441 28.60 -5.17 -24.46
C SER A 441 27.60 -4.22 -23.80
N PRO A 442 26.27 -4.37 -24.05
CA PRO A 442 25.22 -3.54 -23.43
C PRO A 442 25.21 -3.58 -21.90
N TRP A 443 25.76 -4.64 -21.29
CA TRP A 443 25.89 -4.77 -19.84
C TRP A 443 26.88 -3.80 -19.20
N ASN A 444 27.65 -3.05 -20.00
CA ASN A 444 28.53 -1.97 -19.55
C ASN A 444 27.85 -0.59 -19.57
N ASP A 445 26.62 -0.48 -20.08
CA ASP A 445 25.88 0.78 -20.19
C ASP A 445 24.98 1.03 -18.95
N PRO A 446 25.13 2.16 -18.22
CA PRO A 446 24.21 2.53 -17.14
C PRO A 446 22.74 2.61 -17.57
N ASP A 447 22.45 3.05 -18.81
CA ASP A 447 21.07 3.20 -19.28
C ASP A 447 20.40 1.84 -19.51
N HIS A 448 21.14 0.77 -19.81
CA HIS A 448 20.61 -0.59 -19.89
C HIS A 448 19.97 -1.04 -18.55
N PHE A 449 20.58 -0.67 -17.41
CA PHE A 449 20.03 -0.98 -16.09
C PHE A 449 18.84 -0.09 -15.72
N ILE A 450 18.85 1.18 -16.14
CA ILE A 450 17.72 2.11 -15.95
C ILE A 450 16.51 1.66 -16.78
N GLN A 451 16.72 1.19 -18.01
CA GLN A 451 15.69 0.57 -18.84
C GLN A 451 15.09 -0.67 -18.16
N ARG A 452 15.92 -1.63 -17.71
CA ARG A 452 15.45 -2.84 -17.00
C ARG A 452 14.66 -2.53 -15.73
N GLN A 453 15.08 -1.50 -14.98
CA GLN A 453 14.31 -0.98 -13.84
C GLN A 453 12.96 -0.37 -14.26
N SER A 454 12.88 0.32 -15.40
CA SER A 454 11.62 0.84 -15.95
C SER A 454 10.68 -0.27 -16.42
N CYS A 455 11.22 -1.27 -17.13
CA CYS A 455 10.51 -2.44 -17.61
C CYS A 455 9.85 -3.22 -16.47
N LEU A 456 10.62 -3.58 -15.43
CA LEU A 456 10.14 -4.37 -14.28
C LEU A 456 8.90 -3.73 -13.61
N ASN A 457 8.92 -2.39 -13.47
CA ASN A 457 7.81 -1.63 -12.89
C ASN A 457 6.61 -1.54 -13.84
N THR A 458 6.87 -1.30 -15.13
CA THR A 458 5.83 -1.27 -16.18
C THR A 458 5.09 -2.60 -16.26
N PHE A 459 5.83 -3.71 -16.26
CA PHE A 459 5.24 -5.04 -16.33
C PHE A 459 4.47 -5.38 -15.05
N ALA A 460 5.03 -5.13 -13.86
CA ALA A 460 4.33 -5.36 -12.60
C ALA A 460 3.03 -4.53 -12.48
N ALA A 461 3.03 -3.29 -12.97
CA ALA A 461 1.82 -2.47 -13.04
C ALA A 461 0.76 -3.07 -14.00
N VAL A 462 1.16 -3.58 -15.17
CA VAL A 462 0.26 -4.23 -16.13
C VAL A 462 -0.23 -5.59 -15.63
N PHE A 463 0.58 -6.38 -14.94
CA PHE A 463 0.13 -7.63 -14.26
C PHE A 463 -0.75 -7.35 -13.03
N GLY A 464 -0.79 -6.11 -12.51
CA GLY A 464 -1.55 -5.72 -11.32
C GLY A 464 -0.91 -6.13 -9.98
N TYR A 465 0.16 -6.90 -10.00
CA TYR A 465 0.95 -7.34 -8.84
C TYR A 465 2.38 -7.72 -9.28
N MET A 466 3.18 -8.29 -8.37
CA MET A 466 4.49 -8.88 -8.73
C MET A 466 4.41 -10.41 -8.78
N PRO A 467 4.37 -11.02 -9.99
CA PRO A 467 4.50 -12.46 -10.16
C PRO A 467 5.83 -13.07 -9.73
N LEU A 468 6.94 -12.33 -9.73
CA LEU A 468 8.27 -12.91 -9.50
C LEU A 468 8.45 -13.38 -8.05
N LEU A 469 8.77 -14.66 -7.89
CA LEU A 469 9.08 -15.28 -6.61
C LEU A 469 10.59 -15.46 -6.44
N ARG A 470 11.08 -15.26 -5.21
CA ARG A 470 12.50 -15.48 -4.88
C ARG A 470 12.80 -16.96 -4.64
N SER A 471 13.97 -17.38 -5.06
CA SER A 471 14.57 -18.69 -4.83
C SER A 471 16.04 -18.54 -4.42
N ASN A 472 16.51 -19.47 -3.59
CA ASN A 472 17.92 -19.74 -3.32
C ASN A 472 18.32 -21.16 -3.77
N LEU A 473 17.39 -21.93 -4.35
CA LEU A 473 17.62 -23.30 -4.80
C LEU A 473 18.67 -23.32 -5.92
N ARG A 474 19.62 -24.25 -5.85
CA ARG A 474 20.58 -24.54 -6.91
C ARG A 474 20.64 -26.05 -7.10
N LEU A 475 20.62 -26.49 -8.35
CA LEU A 475 20.86 -27.88 -8.71
C LEU A 475 22.19 -27.95 -9.48
N ASP A 476 23.14 -28.68 -8.93
CA ASP A 476 24.38 -29.04 -9.63
C ASP A 476 24.24 -30.42 -10.27
N PRO A 477 24.93 -30.71 -11.39
CA PRO A 477 24.84 -32.01 -12.04
C PRO A 477 25.36 -33.13 -11.13
N VAL A 478 24.84 -34.36 -11.28
CA VAL A 478 25.22 -35.52 -10.46
C VAL A 478 26.74 -35.78 -10.47
N LEU A 479 27.40 -35.48 -11.60
CA LEU A 479 28.86 -35.59 -11.78
C LEU A 479 29.64 -34.34 -11.33
N TYR A 480 29.06 -33.47 -10.49
CA TYR A 480 29.75 -32.27 -9.97
C TYR A 480 30.85 -32.68 -9.00
N ARG A 481 32.12 -32.42 -9.40
CA ARG A 481 33.37 -32.94 -8.80
C ARG A 481 33.71 -34.40 -9.15
N ASP A 482 33.00 -35.06 -10.06
CA ASP A 482 33.33 -36.41 -10.52
C ASP A 482 34.20 -36.40 -11.82
N SER A 483 35.34 -37.09 -11.75
CA SER A 483 36.29 -37.26 -12.85
C SER A 483 35.83 -38.22 -13.96
N VAL A 484 34.84 -39.10 -13.69
CA VAL A 484 34.26 -40.03 -14.68
C VAL A 484 33.76 -39.31 -15.93
N SER A 485 33.28 -38.07 -15.77
CA SER A 485 32.84 -37.19 -16.85
C SER A 485 33.92 -36.93 -17.91
N ASN A 486 35.21 -36.91 -17.54
CA ASN A 486 36.30 -36.68 -18.49
C ASN A 486 36.73 -37.95 -19.23
N LEU A 487 36.57 -39.12 -18.61
CA LEU A 487 36.93 -40.41 -19.22
C LEU A 487 35.91 -40.85 -20.28
N ARG A 488 34.62 -40.57 -20.08
CA ARG A 488 33.50 -41.09 -20.90
C ARG A 488 32.90 -40.11 -21.93
N LYS A 489 33.37 -38.86 -22.04
CA LYS A 489 32.97 -37.93 -23.12
C LYS A 489 33.29 -38.53 -24.50
N LYS A 490 32.29 -38.68 -25.38
CA LYS A 490 32.48 -39.07 -26.80
C LYS A 490 33.35 -38.06 -27.56
N TYR A 491 33.24 -36.78 -27.20
CA TYR A 491 34.05 -35.68 -27.73
C TYR A 491 34.92 -35.09 -26.62
N ARG A 492 36.00 -35.80 -26.24
CA ARG A 492 36.87 -35.44 -25.09
C ARG A 492 37.49 -34.03 -25.18
N GLN A 493 37.65 -33.49 -26.38
CA GLN A 493 38.25 -32.17 -26.64
C GLN A 493 37.25 -31.07 -27.04
N ILE A 494 35.94 -31.28 -26.87
CA ILE A 494 34.92 -30.25 -27.20
C ILE A 494 35.12 -28.94 -26.41
N GLU A 495 35.81 -29.00 -25.26
CA GLU A 495 36.14 -27.82 -24.44
C GLU A 495 37.37 -27.03 -24.95
N LEU A 496 38.15 -27.57 -25.90
CA LEU A 496 39.21 -26.86 -26.62
C LEU A 496 38.69 -26.13 -27.87
N VAL A 497 37.54 -26.54 -28.41
CA VAL A 497 36.87 -25.92 -29.58
C VAL A 497 36.22 -24.59 -29.17
N GLY A 498 37.04 -23.61 -28.82
CA GLY A 498 36.61 -22.35 -28.22
C GLY A 498 37.69 -21.56 -27.48
N SER A 499 38.90 -22.13 -27.33
CA SER A 499 40.10 -21.38 -26.91
C SER A 499 40.45 -20.27 -27.89
#